data_AF-A0A849DAC0-F1
#
_entry.id   AF-A0A849DAC0-F1
#
_cell.length_a   1.000
_cell.length_b   1.000
_cell.length_c   1.000
_cell.angle_alpha   90.00
_cell.angle_beta   90.00
_cell.angle_gamma   90.00
#
_symmetry.space_group_name_H-M   'P 1'
#
loop_
_entity.id
_entity.type
_entity.pdbx_description
1 polymer ?
#
loop_
_entity_poly.entity_id
_entity_poly.type
_entity_poly.pdbx_seq_one_letter_code
_entity_poly.pdbx_strand_id
1 'polypeptide(L)'
;MKKTLLFGSIMVLLMACGGVKKTQEALNTGNYTQAMHKAIKNLSENKTKKGNQPYILLLEEAFDKYSQRELEHIAFLKKEGNPANYEFVYKGYNQLKQMQERIRPLLPLRVMEENRNASFKFRNYDSEILAAREQLSQYLYDNANTLLANGKYKSDFRQAYDDFNYLLEINPGYGDAREKMEEAWQLGQDFVKVNVLNDTEQVIPQRLEEELLNFNTYGLNDLWTQYHAAPRKDIRYDYEMQVAFRDISISPEQISEKQIIKEKQIKDGYKYLEDDNGNLVKDSLGNEIKVDKFKTVRCNFYQFTQHKAAMVTGMVSYIDLNTKQQVNTYPLSSEFVFQHIYANYQGDRRALENDLIALLDLRAVPFPSNEQMVYDAGEDLKNRLKDILVRHKFN
;
A
#
# COMPACT_ATOMS: atom_id res chain seq x y z
N MET A 1 -10.07 -28.64 39.13
CA MET A 1 -10.91 -27.44 38.88
C MET A 1 -10.65 -26.29 39.86
N LYS A 2 -10.50 -26.51 41.19
CA LYS A 2 -10.21 -25.41 42.14
C LYS A 2 -8.82 -24.74 41.95
N LYS A 3 -7.79 -25.47 41.52
CA LYS A 3 -6.43 -24.92 41.30
C LYS A 3 -6.30 -24.11 39.99
N THR A 4 -7.07 -24.45 38.95
CA THR A 4 -7.08 -23.71 37.67
C THR A 4 -7.86 -22.39 37.78
N LEU A 5 -8.94 -22.36 38.58
CA LEU A 5 -9.65 -21.11 38.95
C LEU A 5 -8.76 -20.16 39.77
N LEU A 6 -7.92 -20.71 40.67
CA LEU A 6 -7.00 -19.90 41.48
C LEU A 6 -5.89 -19.25 40.62
N PHE A 7 -5.33 -20.01 39.67
CA PHE A 7 -4.33 -19.48 38.72
C PHE A 7 -4.91 -18.46 37.75
N GLY A 8 -6.13 -18.68 37.24
CA GLY A 8 -6.84 -17.69 36.42
C GLY A 8 -7.15 -16.41 37.18
N SER A 9 -7.54 -16.51 38.46
CA SER A 9 -7.86 -15.34 39.30
C SER A 9 -6.61 -14.51 39.63
N ILE A 10 -5.44 -15.14 39.84
CA ILE A 10 -4.16 -14.44 40.09
C ILE A 10 -3.67 -13.72 38.82
N MET A 11 -3.84 -14.31 37.64
CA MET A 11 -3.45 -13.70 36.37
C MET A 11 -4.29 -12.46 36.02
N VAL A 12 -5.58 -12.45 36.38
CA VAL A 12 -6.46 -11.27 36.25
C VAL A 12 -6.10 -10.16 37.26
N LEU A 13 -5.67 -10.52 38.47
CA LEU A 13 -5.21 -9.57 39.50
C LEU A 13 -3.89 -8.87 39.12
N LEU A 14 -2.94 -9.58 38.48
CA LEU A 14 -1.67 -8.99 38.01
C LEU A 14 -1.88 -8.01 36.84
N MET A 15 -2.85 -8.27 35.94
CA MET A 15 -3.20 -7.35 34.87
C MET A 15 -3.92 -6.08 35.39
N ALA A 16 -4.72 -6.20 36.45
CA ALA A 16 -5.44 -5.07 37.05
C ALA A 16 -4.51 -4.07 37.76
N CYS A 17 -3.43 -4.52 38.42
CA CYS A 17 -2.47 -3.64 39.08
C CYS A 17 -1.41 -3.05 38.11
N GLY A 18 -1.14 -3.71 36.98
CA GLY A 18 -0.16 -3.25 36.00
C GLY A 18 -0.53 -1.92 35.34
N GLY A 19 -1.82 -1.67 35.10
CA GLY A 19 -2.30 -0.43 34.46
C GLY A 19 -2.09 0.82 35.31
N VAL A 20 -2.43 0.75 36.61
CA VAL A 20 -2.24 1.85 37.57
C VAL A 20 -0.75 2.14 37.74
N LYS A 21 0.08 1.11 37.94
CA LYS A 21 1.53 1.26 38.07
C LYS A 21 2.16 1.94 36.86
N LYS A 22 1.81 1.52 35.65
CA LYS A 22 2.28 2.14 34.39
C LYS A 22 1.77 3.56 34.18
N THR A 23 0.69 3.95 34.84
CA THR A 23 0.13 5.32 34.76
C THR A 23 0.84 6.22 35.77
N GLN A 24 1.10 5.72 36.98
CA GLN A 24 1.95 6.37 37.98
C GLN A 24 3.38 6.57 37.46
N GLU A 25 3.96 5.57 36.80
CA GLU A 25 5.28 5.69 36.18
C GLU A 25 5.34 6.81 35.13
N ALA A 26 4.33 6.89 34.26
CA ALA A 26 4.21 7.97 33.28
C ALA A 26 4.10 9.35 33.96
N LEU A 27 3.34 9.46 35.03
CA LEU A 27 3.24 10.69 35.82
C LEU A 27 4.59 11.08 36.45
N ASN A 28 5.27 10.13 37.09
CA ASN A 28 6.54 10.36 37.78
C ASN A 28 7.70 10.69 36.81
N THR A 29 7.61 10.23 35.57
CA THR A 29 8.60 10.51 34.51
C THR A 29 8.29 11.75 33.70
N GLY A 30 7.24 12.51 34.05
CA GLY A 30 6.85 13.73 33.32
C GLY A 30 6.04 13.48 32.04
N ASN A 31 5.67 12.23 31.74
CA ASN A 31 4.80 11.89 30.62
C ASN A 31 3.31 12.07 31.00
N TYR A 32 2.94 13.31 31.32
CA TYR A 32 1.60 13.66 31.80
C TYR A 32 0.51 13.35 30.78
N THR A 33 0.76 13.56 29.48
CA THR A 33 -0.19 13.24 28.41
C THR A 33 -0.55 11.75 28.41
N GLN A 34 0.46 10.87 28.51
CA GLN A 34 0.21 9.43 28.58
C GLN A 34 -0.50 9.04 29.87
N ALA A 35 -0.14 9.65 31.01
CA ALA A 35 -0.81 9.41 32.28
C ALA A 35 -2.30 9.76 32.21
N MET A 36 -2.64 10.95 31.69
CA MET A 36 -4.01 11.39 31.48
C MET A 36 -4.76 10.48 30.49
N HIS A 37 -4.15 10.12 29.36
CA HIS A 37 -4.79 9.23 28.37
C HIS A 37 -5.17 7.88 28.97
N LYS A 38 -4.25 7.26 29.74
CA LYS A 38 -4.51 5.98 30.42
C LYS A 38 -5.61 6.14 31.47
N ALA A 39 -5.56 7.20 32.27
CA ALA A 39 -6.57 7.45 33.30
C ALA A 39 -7.96 7.71 32.69
N ILE A 40 -8.07 8.61 31.70
CA ILE A 40 -9.31 8.90 30.97
C ILE A 40 -9.90 7.63 30.37
N LYS A 41 -9.09 6.79 29.71
CA LYS A 41 -9.56 5.54 29.11
C LYS A 41 -10.23 4.63 30.16
N ASN A 42 -9.52 4.33 31.25
CA ASN A 42 -10.05 3.44 32.29
C ASN A 42 -11.29 4.03 32.99
N LEU A 43 -11.31 5.34 33.20
CA LEU A 43 -12.45 6.03 33.81
C LEU A 43 -13.66 6.10 32.88
N SER A 44 -13.46 6.25 31.57
CA SER A 44 -14.54 6.20 30.59
C SER A 44 -15.21 4.83 30.50
N GLU A 45 -14.46 3.74 30.71
CA GLU A 45 -15.00 2.38 30.70
C GLU A 45 -15.88 2.13 31.93
N ASN A 46 -15.42 2.52 33.13
CA ASN A 46 -16.23 2.44 34.34
C ASN A 46 -15.66 3.35 35.47
N LYS A 47 -16.23 4.54 35.63
CA LYS A 47 -15.76 5.50 36.65
C LYS A 47 -16.08 5.14 38.10
N THR A 48 -17.00 4.20 38.37
CA THR A 48 -17.40 3.81 39.74
C THR A 48 -16.71 2.53 40.23
N LYS A 49 -15.98 1.83 39.35
CA LYS A 49 -15.23 0.62 39.70
C LYS A 49 -14.17 0.91 40.77
N LYS A 50 -14.17 0.12 41.86
CA LYS A 50 -13.20 0.26 42.97
C LYS A 50 -11.74 0.23 42.48
N GLY A 51 -11.41 -0.66 41.56
CA GLY A 51 -10.06 -0.75 40.97
C GLY A 51 -9.65 0.46 40.11
N ASN A 52 -10.59 1.33 39.74
CA ASN A 52 -10.33 2.54 38.96
C ASN A 52 -10.16 3.80 39.83
N GLN A 53 -10.40 3.71 41.14
CA GLN A 53 -10.23 4.83 42.07
C GLN A 53 -8.83 5.48 41.99
N PRO A 54 -7.71 4.74 41.88
CA PRO A 54 -6.38 5.35 41.72
C PRO A 54 -6.24 6.21 40.46
N TYR A 55 -6.95 5.89 39.37
CA TYR A 55 -6.90 6.69 38.15
C TYR A 55 -7.53 8.08 38.33
N ILE A 56 -8.44 8.26 39.28
CA ILE A 56 -9.04 9.56 39.57
C ILE A 56 -7.96 10.52 40.11
N LEU A 57 -7.19 10.06 41.10
CA LEU A 57 -6.09 10.85 41.70
C LEU A 57 -4.97 11.09 40.69
N LEU A 58 -4.59 10.07 39.93
CA LEU A 58 -3.59 10.19 38.87
C LEU A 58 -4.02 11.18 37.78
N LEU A 59 -5.31 11.22 37.42
CA LEU A 59 -5.84 12.17 36.44
C LEU A 59 -5.82 13.60 36.99
N GLU A 60 -6.23 13.78 38.25
CA GLU A 60 -6.21 15.08 38.95
C GLU A 60 -4.78 15.65 38.98
N GLU A 61 -3.81 14.87 39.46
CA GLU A 61 -2.41 15.29 39.56
C GLU A 61 -1.76 15.50 38.18
N ALA A 62 -1.99 14.58 37.23
CA ALA A 62 -1.43 14.69 35.88
C ALA A 62 -1.98 15.90 35.14
N PHE A 63 -3.27 16.23 35.31
CA PHE A 63 -3.89 17.39 34.68
C PHE A 63 -3.31 18.70 35.20
N ASP A 64 -3.14 18.84 36.52
CA ASP A 64 -2.54 20.03 37.13
C ASP A 64 -1.10 20.23 36.66
N LYS A 65 -0.28 19.17 36.71
CA LYS A 65 1.13 19.21 36.26
C LYS A 65 1.27 19.45 34.76
N TYR A 66 0.42 18.84 33.94
CA TYR A 66 0.38 19.08 32.50
C TYR A 66 0.02 20.53 32.22
N SER A 67 -1.07 21.02 32.78
CA SER A 67 -1.56 22.37 32.53
C SER A 67 -0.54 23.43 32.92
N GLN A 68 0.12 23.26 34.06
CA GLN A 68 1.20 24.15 34.49
C GLN A 68 2.36 24.13 33.48
N ARG A 69 2.88 22.95 33.14
CA ARG A 69 4.02 22.82 32.22
C ARG A 69 3.74 23.43 30.85
N GLU A 70 2.58 23.12 30.27
CA GLU A 70 2.24 23.63 28.94
C GLU A 70 2.07 25.15 28.95
N LEU A 71 1.46 25.72 30.01
CA LEU A 71 1.33 27.17 30.13
C LEU A 71 2.68 27.87 30.32
N GLU A 72 3.59 27.29 31.10
CA GLU A 72 4.97 27.78 31.26
C GLU A 72 5.73 27.72 29.93
N HIS A 73 5.59 26.62 29.19
CA HIS A 73 6.22 26.46 27.88
C HIS A 73 5.66 27.46 26.85
N ILE A 74 4.34 27.62 26.77
CA ILE A 74 3.70 28.64 25.92
C ILE A 74 4.18 30.05 26.31
N ALA A 75 4.27 30.36 27.60
CA ALA A 75 4.77 31.66 28.06
C ALA A 75 6.23 31.90 27.65
N PHE A 76 7.08 30.86 27.72
CA PHE A 76 8.46 30.90 27.25
C PHE A 76 8.53 31.17 25.74
N LEU A 77 7.81 30.38 24.92
CA LEU A 77 7.78 30.52 23.47
C LEU A 77 7.29 31.90 23.01
N LYS A 78 6.27 32.45 23.69
CA LYS A 78 5.77 33.80 23.43
C LYS A 78 6.80 34.88 23.78
N LYS A 79 7.61 34.67 24.82
CA LYS A 79 8.65 35.61 25.26
C LYS A 79 9.85 35.64 24.32
N GLU A 80 10.18 34.51 23.68
CA GLU A 80 11.23 34.46 22.65
C GLU A 80 10.89 35.32 21.43
N GLY A 81 9.60 35.47 21.10
CA GLY A 81 9.14 36.33 20.00
C GLY A 81 9.52 35.83 18.60
N ASN A 82 9.97 34.57 18.47
CA ASN A 82 10.32 33.96 17.19
C ASN A 82 9.04 33.48 16.45
N PRO A 83 8.78 33.91 15.19
CA PRO A 83 7.63 33.45 14.42
C PRO A 83 7.53 31.93 14.25
N ALA A 84 8.65 31.21 14.25
CA ALA A 84 8.66 29.74 14.22
C ALA A 84 7.91 29.11 15.42
N ASN A 85 7.68 29.87 16.50
CA ASN A 85 6.98 29.41 17.68
C ASN A 85 5.46 29.57 17.60
N TYR A 86 4.92 30.32 16.63
CA TYR A 86 3.48 30.64 16.58
C TYR A 86 2.62 29.38 16.46
N GLU A 87 3.07 28.41 15.67
CA GLU A 87 2.38 27.14 15.51
C GLU A 87 2.33 26.35 16.82
N PHE A 88 3.46 26.30 17.54
CA PHE A 88 3.54 25.62 18.84
C PHE A 88 2.64 26.28 19.88
N VAL A 89 2.57 27.61 19.90
CA VAL A 89 1.67 28.36 20.79
C VAL A 89 0.20 28.06 20.47
N TYR A 90 -0.19 28.12 19.20
CA TYR A 90 -1.55 27.80 18.76
C TYR A 90 -1.93 26.35 19.09
N LYS A 91 -1.06 25.38 18.78
CA LYS A 91 -1.27 23.96 19.09
C LYS A 91 -1.34 23.72 20.61
N GLY A 92 -0.48 24.37 21.40
CA GLY A 92 -0.45 24.23 22.85
C GLY A 92 -1.78 24.64 23.52
N TYR A 93 -2.34 25.80 23.16
CA TYR A 93 -3.65 26.19 23.69
C TYR A 93 -4.78 25.26 23.24
N ASN A 94 -4.77 24.79 21.99
CA ASN A 94 -5.76 23.81 21.51
C ASN A 94 -5.67 22.49 22.26
N GLN A 95 -4.47 22.00 22.54
CA GLN A 95 -4.25 20.76 23.31
C GLN A 95 -4.75 20.90 24.75
N LEU A 96 -4.47 22.03 25.42
CA LEU A 96 -5.03 22.34 26.73
C LEU A 96 -6.55 22.29 26.71
N LYS A 97 -7.20 22.99 25.77
CA LYS A 97 -8.66 22.97 25.60
C LYS A 97 -9.17 21.54 25.36
N GLN A 98 -8.58 20.81 24.41
CA GLN A 98 -8.96 19.44 24.08
C GLN A 98 -8.88 18.50 25.28
N MET A 99 -7.85 18.63 26.12
CA MET A 99 -7.72 17.82 27.32
C MET A 99 -8.84 18.08 28.32
N GLN A 100 -9.22 19.35 28.52
CA GLN A 100 -10.36 19.71 29.37
C GLN A 100 -11.66 19.11 28.83
N GLU A 101 -11.92 19.19 27.52
CA GLU A 101 -13.12 18.60 26.90
C GLU A 101 -13.19 17.09 27.06
N ARG A 102 -12.05 16.40 27.16
CA ARG A 102 -12.03 14.95 27.42
C ARG A 102 -12.30 14.59 28.88
N ILE A 103 -11.96 15.46 29.82
CA ILE A 103 -12.20 15.24 31.25
C ILE A 103 -13.64 15.60 31.62
N ARG A 104 -14.21 16.68 31.05
CA ARG A 104 -15.55 17.19 31.40
C ARG A 104 -16.65 16.12 31.44
N PRO A 105 -16.81 15.22 30.45
CA PRO A 105 -17.86 14.19 30.45
C PRO A 105 -17.73 13.15 31.57
N LEU A 106 -16.53 13.00 32.14
CA LEU A 106 -16.28 12.04 33.22
C LEU A 106 -16.79 12.57 34.57
N LEU A 107 -16.93 13.89 34.71
CA LEU A 107 -17.34 14.52 35.96
C LEU A 107 -18.82 14.22 36.30
N PRO A 108 -19.18 14.15 37.59
CA PRO A 108 -18.30 14.17 38.74
C PRO A 108 -17.51 12.86 38.89
N LEU A 109 -16.27 12.97 39.39
CA LEU A 109 -15.41 11.84 39.75
C LEU A 109 -15.21 11.82 41.27
N ARG A 110 -15.85 10.87 41.96
CA ARG A 110 -15.79 10.76 43.43
C ARG A 110 -14.59 9.92 43.87
N VAL A 111 -13.75 10.49 44.72
CA VAL A 111 -12.66 9.81 45.44
C VAL A 111 -13.25 9.24 46.73
N MET A 112 -13.43 7.92 46.78
CA MET A 112 -14.14 7.26 47.89
C MET A 112 -13.40 7.39 49.22
N GLU A 113 -12.07 7.25 49.22
CA GLU A 113 -11.25 7.28 50.44
C GLU A 113 -11.23 8.67 51.10
N GLU A 114 -11.25 9.72 50.28
CA GLU A 114 -11.20 11.12 50.74
C GLU A 114 -12.59 11.75 50.88
N ASN A 115 -13.65 11.00 50.57
CA ASN A 115 -15.05 11.45 50.59
C ASN A 115 -15.29 12.80 49.87
N ARG A 116 -14.58 13.04 48.76
CA ARG A 116 -14.68 14.26 47.95
C ARG A 116 -14.78 13.96 46.46
N ASN A 117 -15.10 14.97 45.66
CA ASN A 117 -14.92 14.90 44.22
C ASN A 117 -13.52 15.38 43.84
N ALA A 118 -12.96 14.81 42.78
CA ALA A 118 -11.76 15.34 42.15
C ALA A 118 -12.04 16.74 41.59
N SER A 119 -11.07 17.63 41.74
CA SER A 119 -11.15 19.03 41.40
C SER A 119 -10.22 19.32 40.22
N PHE A 120 -10.79 19.82 39.12
CA PHE A 120 -10.03 20.22 37.93
C PHE A 120 -10.16 21.73 37.72
N LYS A 121 -9.03 22.44 37.67
CA LYS A 121 -9.00 23.89 37.43
C LYS A 121 -9.14 24.20 35.95
N PHE A 122 -10.36 24.12 35.42
CA PHE A 122 -10.62 24.46 34.03
C PHE A 122 -10.54 25.96 33.78
N ARG A 123 -9.86 26.34 32.70
CA ARG A 123 -9.77 27.71 32.19
C ARG A 123 -10.32 27.77 30.76
N ASN A 124 -11.00 28.86 30.42
CA ASN A 124 -11.33 29.13 29.03
C ASN A 124 -10.09 29.68 28.30
N TYR A 125 -9.69 29.04 27.21
CA TYR A 125 -8.55 29.43 26.36
C TYR A 125 -8.99 30.01 25.00
N ASP A 126 -10.28 30.21 24.78
CA ASP A 126 -10.82 30.60 23.46
C ASP A 126 -10.20 31.91 22.96
N SER A 127 -10.05 32.92 23.82
CA SER A 127 -9.40 34.19 23.47
C SER A 127 -7.95 33.99 23.03
N GLU A 128 -7.20 33.16 23.75
CA GLU A 128 -5.80 32.87 23.48
C GLU A 128 -5.63 32.05 22.21
N ILE A 129 -6.54 31.10 21.96
CA ILE A 129 -6.57 30.32 20.71
C ILE A 129 -6.87 31.22 19.53
N LEU A 130 -7.86 32.11 19.63
CA LEU A 130 -8.21 33.04 18.55
C LEU A 130 -7.06 34.00 18.25
N ALA A 131 -6.43 34.56 19.28
CA ALA A 131 -5.28 35.46 19.12
C ALA A 131 -4.06 34.74 18.53
N ALA A 132 -3.74 33.53 19.02
CA ALA A 132 -2.64 32.73 18.49
C ALA A 132 -2.90 32.28 17.04
N ARG A 133 -4.15 31.93 16.71
CA ARG A 133 -4.56 31.61 15.34
C ARG A 133 -4.35 32.80 14.42
N GLU A 134 -4.81 33.99 14.82
CA GLU A 134 -4.66 35.20 14.00
C GLU A 134 -3.18 35.52 13.74
N GLN A 135 -2.35 35.45 14.78
CA GLN A 135 -0.91 35.70 14.66
C GLN A 135 -0.21 34.67 13.76
N LEU A 136 -0.57 33.38 13.89
CA LEU A 136 -0.07 32.32 13.02
C LEU A 136 -0.56 32.49 11.58
N SER A 137 -1.84 32.82 11.40
CA SER A 137 -2.44 33.03 10.08
C SER A 137 -1.74 34.16 9.32
N GLN A 138 -1.52 35.29 9.98
CA GLN A 138 -0.79 36.42 9.40
C GLN A 138 0.64 36.03 9.01
N TYR A 139 1.35 35.31 9.88
CA TYR A 139 2.71 34.86 9.59
C TYR A 139 2.78 33.91 8.39
N LEU A 140 1.90 32.89 8.34
CA LEU A 140 1.84 31.95 7.22
C LEU A 140 1.54 32.69 5.91
N TYR A 141 0.58 33.60 5.94
CA TYR A 141 0.21 34.40 4.78
C TYR A 141 1.37 35.29 4.30
N ASP A 142 2.06 35.99 5.21
CA ASP A 142 3.18 36.88 4.87
C ASP A 142 4.40 36.08 4.35
N ASN A 143 4.69 34.94 4.98
CA ASN A 143 5.79 34.06 4.57
C ASN A 143 5.53 33.47 3.18
N ALA A 144 4.33 32.92 2.96
CA ALA A 144 3.95 32.34 1.67
C ALA A 144 3.93 33.39 0.56
N ASN A 145 3.47 34.62 0.83
CA ASN A 145 3.57 35.72 -0.12
C ASN A 145 5.01 36.13 -0.42
N THR A 146 5.88 36.11 0.60
CA THR A 146 7.32 36.41 0.41
C THR A 146 7.97 35.36 -0.49
N LEU A 147 7.63 34.08 -0.31
CA LEU A 147 8.08 32.97 -1.14
C LEU A 147 7.53 33.07 -2.57
N LEU A 148 6.25 33.42 -2.74
CA LEU A 148 5.66 33.68 -4.07
C LEU A 148 6.37 34.83 -4.79
N ALA A 149 6.67 35.92 -4.08
CA ALA A 149 7.25 37.12 -4.71
C ALA A 149 8.76 36.98 -5.00
N ASN A 150 9.51 36.29 -4.13
CA ASN A 150 10.97 36.26 -4.19
C ASN A 150 11.56 34.87 -4.46
N GLY A 151 10.71 33.84 -4.58
CA GLY A 151 11.10 32.46 -4.84
C GLY A 151 11.92 32.35 -6.12
N LYS A 152 13.00 31.57 -6.04
CA LYS A 152 13.92 31.31 -7.16
C LYS A 152 13.78 29.88 -7.67
N TYR A 153 13.45 28.97 -6.77
CA TYR A 153 13.35 27.54 -7.04
C TYR A 153 11.91 27.08 -6.83
N LYS A 154 11.55 25.98 -7.48
CA LYS A 154 10.21 25.41 -7.34
C LYS A 154 9.87 24.99 -5.93
N SER A 155 10.87 24.54 -5.16
CA SER A 155 10.75 24.26 -3.73
C SER A 155 10.21 25.45 -2.93
N ASP A 156 10.54 26.69 -3.32
CA ASP A 156 10.06 27.89 -2.63
C ASP A 156 8.55 28.05 -2.81
N PHE A 157 8.04 27.83 -4.03
CA PHE A 157 6.62 27.86 -4.33
C PHE A 157 5.85 26.68 -3.73
N ARG A 158 6.49 25.50 -3.65
CA ARG A 158 5.94 24.34 -2.94
C ARG A 158 5.76 24.62 -1.45
N GLN A 159 6.75 25.25 -0.82
CA GLN A 159 6.63 25.70 0.58
C GLN A 159 5.54 26.77 0.75
N ALA A 160 5.42 27.71 -0.20
CA ALA A 160 4.34 28.70 -0.17
C ALA A 160 2.96 28.04 -0.26
N TYR A 161 2.80 27.03 -1.12
CA TYR A 161 1.58 26.23 -1.21
C TYR A 161 1.26 25.56 0.11
N ASP A 162 2.24 24.91 0.75
CA ASP A 162 2.05 24.21 2.03
C ASP A 162 1.60 25.19 3.13
N ASP A 163 2.21 26.38 3.19
CA ASP A 163 1.86 27.44 4.13
C ASP A 163 0.42 27.95 3.90
N PHE A 164 0.02 28.20 2.65
CA PHE A 164 -1.35 28.60 2.33
C PHE A 164 -2.36 27.48 2.61
N ASN A 165 -2.01 26.24 2.32
CA ASN A 165 -2.88 25.09 2.59
C ASN A 165 -3.12 24.93 4.10
N TYR A 166 -2.06 25.01 4.90
CA TYR A 166 -2.19 24.97 6.36
C TYR A 166 -2.94 26.19 6.92
N LEU A 167 -2.71 27.38 6.36
CA LEU A 167 -3.48 28.59 6.68
C LEU A 167 -4.98 28.37 6.46
N LEU A 168 -5.37 27.80 5.32
CA LEU A 168 -6.77 27.53 5.00
C LEU A 168 -7.39 26.41 5.84
N GLU A 169 -6.58 25.49 6.38
CA GLU A 169 -7.03 24.50 7.36
C GLU A 169 -7.42 25.16 8.68
N ILE A 170 -6.56 26.05 9.21
CA ILE A 170 -6.79 26.67 10.53
C ILE A 170 -7.74 27.87 10.47
N ASN A 171 -7.75 28.60 9.36
CA ASN A 171 -8.55 29.82 9.15
C ASN A 171 -9.13 29.86 7.72
N PRO A 172 -10.20 29.08 7.46
CA PRO A 172 -10.83 29.03 6.14
C PRO A 172 -11.32 30.40 5.70
N GLY A 173 -11.01 30.79 4.45
CA GLY A 173 -11.43 32.07 3.88
C GLY A 173 -10.54 33.26 4.25
N TYR A 174 -9.29 33.02 4.66
CA TYR A 174 -8.32 34.08 4.92
C TYR A 174 -7.91 34.82 3.65
N GLY A 175 -8.45 36.04 3.46
CA GLY A 175 -8.11 36.90 2.33
C GLY A 175 -8.27 36.21 0.98
N ASP A 176 -7.24 36.31 0.15
CA ASP A 176 -7.09 35.68 -1.18
C ASP A 176 -6.16 34.45 -1.13
N ALA A 177 -5.96 33.84 0.06
CA ALA A 177 -5.02 32.73 0.25
C ALA A 177 -5.32 31.54 -0.66
N ARG A 178 -6.58 31.30 -1.05
CA ARG A 178 -6.94 30.22 -1.97
C ARG A 178 -6.45 30.49 -3.39
N GLU A 179 -6.61 31.70 -3.90
CA GLU A 179 -6.11 32.04 -5.23
C GLU A 179 -4.57 31.99 -5.26
N LYS A 180 -3.92 32.48 -4.20
CA LYS A 180 -2.46 32.45 -4.06
C LYS A 180 -1.90 31.03 -3.89
N MET A 181 -2.64 30.14 -3.22
CA MET A 181 -2.30 28.73 -3.15
C MET A 181 -2.29 28.09 -4.54
N GLU A 182 -3.29 28.38 -5.37
CA GLU A 182 -3.34 27.90 -6.76
C GLU A 182 -2.20 28.47 -7.61
N GLU A 183 -1.86 29.74 -7.44
CA GLU A 183 -0.68 30.37 -8.07
C GLU A 183 0.62 29.67 -7.66
N ALA A 184 0.80 29.41 -6.35
CA ALA A 184 1.95 28.69 -5.81
C ALA A 184 2.05 27.28 -6.38
N TRP A 185 0.91 26.59 -6.51
CA TRP A 185 0.85 25.26 -7.12
C TRP A 185 1.32 25.29 -8.58
N GLN A 186 0.83 26.24 -9.38
CA GLN A 186 1.22 26.38 -10.79
C GLN A 186 2.71 26.67 -10.95
N LEU A 187 3.28 27.53 -10.10
CA LEU A 187 4.71 27.87 -10.13
C LEU A 187 5.61 26.74 -9.61
N GLY A 188 5.10 25.89 -8.73
CA GLY A 188 5.83 24.74 -8.17
C GLY A 188 5.80 23.47 -9.02
N GLN A 189 5.00 23.43 -10.10
CA GLN A 189 4.86 22.25 -10.97
C GLN A 189 6.05 22.03 -11.89
N ASP A 190 6.51 20.80 -12.00
CA ASP A 190 7.43 20.27 -13.01
C ASP A 190 6.68 19.82 -14.25
N PHE A 191 7.01 20.45 -15.39
CA PHE A 191 6.48 20.05 -16.68
C PHE A 191 7.48 19.14 -17.38
N VAL A 192 7.06 17.90 -17.60
CA VAL A 192 7.87 16.87 -18.26
C VAL A 192 7.30 16.60 -19.64
N LYS A 193 8.04 16.92 -20.70
CA LYS A 193 7.68 16.47 -22.04
C LYS A 193 8.14 15.03 -22.20
N VAL A 194 7.33 14.23 -22.88
CA VAL A 194 7.62 12.81 -23.10
C VAL A 194 7.90 12.58 -24.56
N ASN A 195 8.93 11.79 -24.83
CA ASN A 195 9.31 11.38 -26.16
C ASN A 195 9.52 9.86 -26.20
N VAL A 196 9.11 9.22 -27.29
CA VAL A 196 9.37 7.80 -27.55
C VAL A 196 10.38 7.72 -28.68
N LEU A 197 11.45 6.96 -28.45
CA LEU A 197 12.51 6.72 -29.42
C LEU A 197 12.51 5.24 -29.79
N ASN A 198 12.47 4.95 -31.09
CA ASN A 198 12.62 3.60 -31.61
C ASN A 198 14.01 3.43 -32.21
N ASP A 199 14.95 2.89 -31.44
CA ASP A 199 16.31 2.57 -31.92
C ASP A 199 16.40 1.11 -32.41
N THR A 200 15.27 0.47 -32.71
CA THR A 200 15.22 -0.92 -33.17
C THR A 200 14.99 -1.01 -34.68
N GLU A 201 15.32 -2.16 -35.27
CA GLU A 201 14.97 -2.47 -36.67
C GLU A 201 13.51 -2.91 -36.86
N GLN A 202 12.73 -2.99 -35.77
CA GLN A 202 11.35 -3.45 -35.76
C GLN A 202 10.37 -2.27 -35.72
N VAL A 203 9.20 -2.47 -36.32
CA VAL A 203 8.12 -1.49 -36.23
C VAL A 203 7.43 -1.65 -34.88
N ILE A 204 7.40 -0.58 -34.08
CA ILE A 204 6.63 -0.55 -32.84
C ILE A 204 5.14 -0.40 -33.22
N PRO A 205 4.25 -1.26 -32.70
CA PRO A 205 2.82 -1.10 -32.93
C PRO A 205 2.34 0.27 -32.43
N GLN A 206 1.66 1.05 -33.28
CA GLN A 206 1.17 2.39 -32.92
C GLN A 206 0.34 2.38 -31.63
N ARG A 207 -0.47 1.33 -31.45
CA ARG A 207 -1.28 1.16 -30.24
C ARG A 207 -0.44 1.08 -28.96
N LEU A 208 0.70 0.39 -29.01
CA LEU A 208 1.61 0.30 -27.86
C LEU A 208 2.21 1.67 -27.52
N GLU A 209 2.61 2.42 -28.53
CA GLU A 209 3.12 3.79 -28.35
C GLU A 209 2.08 4.71 -27.69
N GLU A 210 0.83 4.69 -28.20
CA GLU A 210 -0.29 5.46 -27.65
C GLU A 210 -0.60 5.07 -26.20
N GLU A 211 -0.58 3.77 -25.87
CA GLU A 211 -0.86 3.29 -24.51
C GLU A 211 0.26 3.64 -23.53
N LEU A 212 1.52 3.63 -23.97
CA LEU A 212 2.66 4.07 -23.16
C LEU A 212 2.63 5.58 -22.89
N LEU A 213 2.18 6.37 -23.87
CA LEU A 213 2.06 7.81 -23.78
C LEU A 213 0.80 8.29 -23.04
N ASN A 214 -0.15 7.40 -22.73
CA ASN A 214 -1.40 7.77 -22.06
C ASN A 214 -1.26 7.82 -20.53
N PHE A 215 -0.60 8.87 -20.02
CA PHE A 215 -0.31 9.09 -18.59
C PHE A 215 -1.55 9.08 -17.68
N ASN A 216 -2.71 9.46 -18.19
CA ASN A 216 -3.97 9.43 -17.42
C ASN A 216 -4.33 8.01 -16.95
N THR A 217 -3.90 6.98 -17.69
CA THR A 217 -4.19 5.57 -17.35
C THR A 217 -3.27 5.00 -16.28
N TYR A 218 -2.21 5.72 -15.89
CA TYR A 218 -1.25 5.26 -14.90
C TYR A 218 -1.74 5.47 -13.46
N GLY A 219 -2.71 6.36 -13.25
CA GLY A 219 -3.22 6.69 -11.91
C GLY A 219 -2.13 7.26 -11.00
N LEU A 220 -1.25 8.10 -11.56
CA LEU A 220 -0.19 8.76 -10.81
C LEU A 220 -0.82 9.73 -9.81
N ASN A 221 -0.44 9.61 -8.53
CA ASN A 221 -0.79 10.58 -7.50
C ASN A 221 0.42 11.48 -7.25
N ASP A 222 0.68 12.40 -8.18
CA ASP A 222 1.75 13.38 -8.07
C ASP A 222 1.19 14.79 -8.20
N LEU A 223 1.23 15.56 -7.12
CA LEU A 223 0.75 16.93 -7.09
C LEU A 223 1.64 17.87 -7.91
N TRP A 224 2.94 17.54 -8.02
CA TRP A 224 3.96 18.48 -8.47
C TRP A 224 4.48 18.20 -9.88
N THR A 225 4.09 17.11 -10.53
CA THR A 225 4.63 16.73 -11.84
C THR A 225 3.52 16.51 -12.85
N GLN A 226 3.62 17.17 -14.00
CA GLN A 226 2.72 16.99 -15.13
C GLN A 226 3.47 16.48 -16.37
N TYR A 227 3.03 15.33 -16.90
CA TYR A 227 3.58 14.72 -18.10
C TYR A 227 2.77 15.11 -19.34
N HIS A 228 3.45 15.50 -20.42
CA HIS A 228 2.83 15.78 -21.71
C HIS A 228 3.45 14.93 -22.83
N ALA A 229 2.66 14.01 -23.37
CA ALA A 229 3.00 13.23 -24.57
C ALA A 229 2.97 14.06 -25.86
N ALA A 230 2.12 15.09 -25.91
CA ALA A 230 2.06 16.06 -27.00
C ALA A 230 2.53 17.43 -26.47
N PRO A 231 3.81 17.80 -26.67
CA PRO A 231 4.35 19.02 -26.11
C PRO A 231 3.65 20.26 -26.67
N ARG A 232 3.12 21.08 -25.77
CA ARG A 232 2.50 22.37 -26.09
C ARG A 232 3.52 23.50 -26.13
N LYS A 233 3.39 24.45 -27.06
CA LYS A 233 4.36 25.55 -27.29
C LYS A 233 4.29 26.66 -26.25
N ASP A 234 3.16 26.79 -25.56
CA ASP A 234 2.89 27.75 -24.49
C ASP A 234 3.47 27.34 -23.13
N ILE A 235 4.00 26.11 -23.02
CA ILE A 235 4.57 25.59 -21.78
C ILE A 235 6.09 25.50 -21.90
N ARG A 236 6.78 26.06 -20.90
CA ARG A 236 8.20 25.83 -20.69
C ARG A 236 8.38 24.52 -19.92
N TYR A 237 8.99 23.54 -20.57
CA TYR A 237 9.31 22.25 -19.96
C TYR A 237 10.62 22.33 -19.18
N ASP A 238 10.64 21.68 -18.03
CA ASP A 238 11.82 21.57 -17.16
C ASP A 238 12.61 20.31 -17.48
N TYR A 239 11.89 19.23 -17.77
CA TYR A 239 12.47 17.92 -18.02
C TYR A 239 11.94 17.29 -19.30
N GLU A 240 12.74 16.40 -19.86
CA GLU A 240 12.36 15.48 -20.92
C GLU A 240 12.49 14.06 -20.40
N MET A 241 11.41 13.29 -20.52
CA MET A 241 11.44 11.85 -20.34
C MET A 241 11.51 11.18 -21.71
N GLN A 242 12.56 10.39 -21.94
CA GLN A 242 12.70 9.61 -23.16
C GLN A 242 12.50 8.13 -22.86
N VAL A 243 11.55 7.52 -23.56
CA VAL A 243 11.35 6.06 -23.56
C VAL A 243 12.00 5.54 -24.84
N ALA A 244 13.20 4.99 -24.71
CA ALA A 244 13.97 4.50 -25.85
C ALA A 244 13.95 2.98 -25.91
N PHE A 245 13.38 2.43 -26.97
CA PHE A 245 13.42 1.00 -27.28
C PHE A 245 14.75 0.67 -27.95
N ARG A 246 15.50 -0.28 -27.38
CA ARG A 246 16.85 -0.64 -27.81
C ARG A 246 16.90 -1.94 -28.60
N ASP A 247 16.10 -2.93 -28.21
CA ASP A 247 16.04 -4.21 -28.91
C ASP A 247 14.63 -4.81 -28.78
N ILE A 248 14.13 -5.34 -29.89
CA ILE A 248 12.92 -6.18 -29.93
C ILE A 248 13.33 -7.47 -30.61
N SER A 249 13.41 -8.54 -29.82
CA SER A 249 13.81 -9.87 -30.30
C SER A 249 12.62 -10.81 -30.24
N ILE A 250 12.39 -11.53 -31.34
CA ILE A 250 11.30 -12.50 -31.46
C ILE A 250 11.92 -13.84 -31.84
N SER A 251 11.69 -14.84 -31.01
CA SER A 251 12.16 -16.20 -31.28
C SER A 251 11.36 -16.85 -32.41
N PRO A 252 11.98 -17.78 -33.16
CA PRO A 252 11.27 -18.53 -34.18
C PRO A 252 10.20 -19.44 -33.56
N GLU A 253 9.24 -19.84 -34.39
CA GLU A 253 8.20 -20.80 -34.00
C GLU A 253 8.82 -22.18 -33.77
N GLN A 254 8.65 -22.71 -32.56
CA GLN A 254 9.19 -24.01 -32.17
C GLN A 254 8.06 -24.96 -31.77
N ILE A 255 8.12 -26.19 -32.28
CA ILE A 255 7.24 -27.29 -31.85
C ILE A 255 8.16 -28.41 -31.37
N SER A 256 8.06 -28.74 -30.09
CA SER A 256 8.76 -29.89 -29.51
C SER A 256 7.79 -31.04 -29.28
N GLU A 257 8.21 -32.25 -29.65
CA GLU A 257 7.44 -33.47 -29.46
C GLU A 257 8.08 -34.34 -28.38
N LYS A 258 7.24 -34.88 -27.49
CA LYS A 258 7.65 -35.82 -26.45
C LYS A 258 6.74 -37.04 -26.47
N GLN A 259 7.31 -38.21 -26.71
CA GLN A 259 6.61 -39.48 -26.58
C GLN A 259 6.68 -40.00 -25.14
N ILE A 260 5.53 -40.41 -24.61
CA ILE A 260 5.38 -41.01 -23.28
C ILE A 260 4.63 -42.33 -23.46
N ILE A 261 5.22 -43.43 -23.00
CA ILE A 261 4.57 -44.74 -23.02
C ILE A 261 3.92 -44.96 -21.66
N LYS A 262 2.61 -45.20 -21.65
CA LYS A 262 1.84 -45.49 -20.44
C LYS A 262 1.26 -46.90 -20.53
N GLU A 263 1.39 -47.63 -19.43
CA GLU A 263 0.82 -48.96 -19.26
C GLU A 263 0.00 -48.98 -17.97
N LYS A 264 -1.18 -49.62 -18.02
CA LYS A 264 -2.07 -49.75 -16.87
C LYS A 264 -2.74 -51.11 -16.89
N GLN A 265 -2.83 -51.75 -15.72
CA GLN A 265 -3.69 -52.91 -15.58
C GLN A 265 -5.13 -52.45 -15.36
N ILE A 266 -6.01 -52.85 -16.26
CA ILE A 266 -7.45 -52.60 -16.14
C ILE A 266 -8.18 -53.92 -15.98
N LYS A 267 -9.27 -53.90 -15.21
CA LYS A 267 -10.16 -55.04 -15.05
C LYS A 267 -10.83 -55.35 -16.40
N ASP A 268 -10.61 -56.55 -16.90
CA ASP A 268 -11.12 -57.12 -18.14
C ASP A 268 -12.05 -58.29 -17.82
N GLY A 269 -13.11 -57.97 -17.07
CA GLY A 269 -14.08 -58.96 -16.59
C GLY A 269 -13.60 -59.75 -15.38
N TYR A 270 -14.11 -60.97 -15.27
CA TYR A 270 -13.84 -61.89 -14.16
C TYR A 270 -13.52 -63.28 -14.70
N LYS A 271 -12.63 -63.99 -14.02
CA LYS A 271 -12.43 -65.44 -14.19
C LYS A 271 -12.96 -66.15 -12.96
N TYR A 272 -13.43 -67.37 -13.12
CA TYR A 272 -13.79 -68.17 -11.96
C TYR A 272 -12.53 -68.76 -11.32
N LEU A 273 -12.53 -68.86 -9.99
CA LEU A 273 -11.44 -69.48 -9.25
C LEU A 273 -11.54 -71.01 -9.43
N GLU A 274 -10.45 -71.64 -9.84
CA GLU A 274 -10.35 -73.10 -10.00
C GLU A 274 -9.41 -73.67 -8.92
N ASP A 275 -9.73 -74.85 -8.38
CA ASP A 275 -8.88 -75.61 -7.46
C ASP A 275 -7.74 -76.34 -8.21
N ASP A 276 -6.80 -76.98 -7.49
CA ASP A 276 -5.66 -77.68 -8.08
C ASP A 276 -6.05 -78.83 -9.04
N ASN A 277 -7.33 -79.22 -9.04
CA ASN A 277 -7.90 -80.27 -9.90
C ASN A 277 -8.75 -79.71 -11.05
N GLY A 278 -8.83 -78.37 -11.21
CA GLY A 278 -9.58 -77.69 -12.26
C GLY A 278 -11.08 -77.54 -11.98
N ASN A 279 -11.55 -77.74 -10.74
CA ASN A 279 -12.96 -77.53 -10.39
C ASN A 279 -13.21 -76.09 -9.91
N LEU A 280 -14.36 -75.54 -10.29
CA LEU A 280 -14.78 -74.20 -9.88
C LEU A 280 -15.00 -74.13 -8.36
N VAL A 281 -14.27 -73.25 -7.70
CA VAL A 281 -14.38 -72.99 -6.26
C VAL A 281 -15.67 -72.23 -5.98
N LYS A 282 -16.48 -72.78 -5.08
CA LYS A 282 -17.78 -72.24 -4.67
C LYS A 282 -17.70 -71.66 -3.26
N ASP A 283 -18.44 -70.58 -3.01
CA ASP A 283 -18.57 -69.98 -1.69
C ASP A 283 -19.45 -70.85 -0.76
N SER A 284 -19.58 -70.42 0.49
CA SER A 284 -20.37 -71.11 1.52
C SER A 284 -21.87 -71.21 1.20
N LEU A 285 -22.36 -70.55 0.14
CA LEU A 285 -23.73 -70.56 -0.35
C LEU A 285 -23.87 -71.32 -1.68
N GLY A 286 -22.78 -71.90 -2.20
CA GLY A 286 -22.75 -72.67 -3.45
C GLY A 286 -22.56 -71.85 -4.73
N ASN A 287 -22.28 -70.55 -4.62
CA ASN A 287 -22.06 -69.67 -5.78
C ASN A 287 -20.59 -69.68 -6.20
N GLU A 288 -20.34 -69.62 -7.51
CA GLU A 288 -18.99 -69.61 -8.08
C GLU A 288 -18.24 -68.31 -7.74
N ILE A 289 -17.02 -68.45 -7.21
CA ILE A 289 -16.20 -67.30 -6.82
C ILE A 289 -15.58 -66.66 -8.07
N LYS A 290 -15.95 -65.39 -8.32
CA LYS A 290 -15.41 -64.56 -9.40
C LYS A 290 -14.19 -63.79 -8.92
N VAL A 291 -13.06 -63.96 -9.62
CA VAL A 291 -11.82 -63.23 -9.39
C VAL A 291 -11.61 -62.26 -10.54
N ASP A 292 -11.22 -61.03 -10.21
CA ASP A 292 -10.97 -59.99 -11.21
C ASP A 292 -9.86 -60.42 -12.17
N LYS A 293 -10.18 -60.45 -13.46
CA LYS A 293 -9.20 -60.68 -14.52
C LYS A 293 -8.65 -59.32 -14.93
N PHE A 294 -7.35 -59.11 -14.79
CA PHE A 294 -6.70 -57.88 -15.25
C PHE A 294 -6.03 -58.12 -16.60
N LYS A 295 -6.12 -57.13 -17.49
CA LYS A 295 -5.27 -57.05 -18.68
C LYS A 295 -4.41 -55.80 -18.62
N THR A 296 -3.17 -55.90 -19.08
CA THR A 296 -2.32 -54.73 -19.28
C THR A 296 -2.73 -54.05 -20.58
N VAL A 297 -3.16 -52.80 -20.48
CA VAL A 297 -3.38 -51.93 -21.64
C VAL A 297 -2.21 -50.96 -21.77
N ARG A 298 -1.85 -50.65 -23.01
CA ARG A 298 -0.75 -49.75 -23.35
C ARG A 298 -1.25 -48.62 -24.24
N CYS A 299 -0.73 -47.43 -24.01
CA CYS A 299 -0.96 -46.25 -24.82
C CYS A 299 0.35 -45.52 -25.06
N ASN A 300 0.63 -45.18 -26.31
CA ASN A 300 1.66 -44.22 -26.67
C ASN A 300 0.99 -42.84 -26.69
N PHE A 301 1.49 -41.93 -25.87
CA PHE A 301 1.02 -40.56 -25.75
C PHE A 301 2.08 -39.64 -26.36
N TYR A 302 1.69 -38.78 -27.29
CA TYR A 302 2.59 -37.81 -27.91
C TYR A 302 2.15 -36.42 -27.50
N GLN A 303 3.00 -35.75 -26.74
CA GLN A 303 2.79 -34.38 -26.30
C GLN A 303 3.54 -33.44 -27.24
N PHE A 304 2.86 -32.40 -27.69
CA PHE A 304 3.43 -31.33 -28.49
C PHE A 304 3.40 -30.04 -27.69
N THR A 305 4.52 -29.34 -27.64
CA THR A 305 4.62 -28.02 -27.01
C THR A 305 5.00 -26.99 -28.08
N GLN A 306 4.07 -26.10 -28.39
CA GLN A 306 4.31 -24.92 -29.22
C GLN A 306 4.91 -23.84 -28.32
N HIS A 307 6.03 -23.27 -28.75
CA HIS A 307 6.73 -22.23 -28.03
C HIS A 307 7.15 -21.10 -28.98
N LYS A 308 6.88 -19.86 -28.57
CA LYS A 308 7.35 -18.64 -29.21
C LYS A 308 7.44 -17.58 -28.11
N ALA A 309 8.46 -16.74 -28.15
CA ALA A 309 8.69 -15.68 -27.18
C ALA A 309 9.09 -14.38 -27.89
N ALA A 310 8.66 -13.24 -27.35
CA ALA A 310 9.08 -11.91 -27.75
C ALA A 310 9.62 -11.16 -26.53
N MET A 311 10.80 -10.59 -26.66
CA MET A 311 11.44 -9.78 -25.64
C MET A 311 11.60 -8.35 -26.17
N VAL A 312 11.19 -7.38 -25.35
CA VAL A 312 11.33 -5.96 -25.64
C VAL A 312 12.23 -5.37 -24.56
N THR A 313 13.31 -4.70 -24.97
CA THR A 313 14.24 -4.03 -24.07
C THR A 313 14.44 -2.58 -24.47
N GLY A 314 14.68 -1.75 -23.47
CA GLY A 314 14.77 -0.32 -23.61
C GLY A 314 15.23 0.34 -22.32
N MET A 315 15.12 1.67 -22.30
CA MET A 315 15.50 2.51 -21.19
C MET A 315 14.55 3.70 -21.08
N VAL A 316 14.34 4.16 -19.85
CA VAL A 316 13.68 5.43 -19.56
C VAL A 316 14.73 6.37 -19.02
N SER A 317 15.02 7.46 -19.73
CA SER A 317 15.94 8.51 -19.28
C SER A 317 15.18 9.79 -18.96
N TYR A 318 15.66 10.50 -17.93
CA TYR A 318 15.21 11.85 -17.60
C TYR A 318 16.34 12.81 -17.87
N ILE A 319 16.04 13.89 -18.60
CA ILE A 319 16.99 14.93 -18.97
C ILE A 319 16.47 16.26 -18.44
N ASP A 320 17.31 17.00 -17.72
CA ASP A 320 17.03 18.38 -17.35
C ASP A 320 17.28 19.28 -18.56
N LEU A 321 16.25 20.00 -18.99
CA LEU A 321 16.30 20.84 -20.19
C LEU A 321 17.02 22.17 -19.96
N ASN A 322 17.18 22.60 -18.71
CA ASN A 322 17.94 23.79 -18.35
C ASN A 322 19.44 23.51 -18.38
N THR A 323 19.87 22.40 -17.77
CA THR A 323 21.30 22.02 -17.69
C THR A 323 21.76 21.14 -18.86
N LYS A 324 20.82 20.53 -19.60
CA LYS A 324 21.04 19.51 -20.63
C LYS A 324 21.74 18.25 -20.12
N GLN A 325 21.64 17.99 -18.82
CA GLN A 325 22.24 16.82 -18.20
C GLN A 325 21.22 15.70 -18.04
N GLN A 326 21.68 14.47 -18.23
CA GLN A 326 20.89 13.29 -17.89
C GLN A 326 20.83 13.18 -16.37
N VAL A 327 19.62 13.25 -15.83
CA VAL A 327 19.33 13.18 -14.39
C VAL A 327 19.40 11.72 -13.95
N ASN A 328 18.57 10.87 -14.55
CA ASN A 328 18.47 9.47 -14.19
C ASN A 328 18.21 8.60 -15.42
N THR A 329 18.44 7.29 -15.27
CA THR A 329 18.11 6.29 -16.28
C THR A 329 17.68 5.00 -15.59
N TYR A 330 16.61 4.40 -16.12
CA TYR A 330 16.04 3.16 -15.63
C TYR A 330 15.95 2.15 -16.78
N PRO A 331 16.38 0.90 -16.58
CA PRO A 331 16.16 -0.14 -17.57
C PRO A 331 14.67 -0.44 -17.66
N LEU A 332 14.20 -0.68 -18.89
CA LEU A 332 12.83 -1.05 -19.18
C LEU A 332 12.87 -2.31 -20.04
N SER A 333 12.43 -3.45 -19.51
CA SER A 333 12.42 -4.71 -20.25
C SER A 333 11.21 -5.56 -19.90
N SER A 334 10.69 -6.27 -20.89
CA SER A 334 9.56 -7.18 -20.76
C SER A 334 9.74 -8.37 -21.70
N GLU A 335 9.15 -9.50 -21.33
CA GLU A 335 9.10 -10.71 -22.14
C GLU A 335 7.67 -11.24 -22.15
N PHE A 336 7.18 -11.58 -23.33
CA PHE A 336 5.95 -12.33 -23.53
C PHE A 336 6.26 -13.71 -24.11
N VAL A 337 5.81 -14.76 -23.42
CA VAL A 337 5.99 -16.15 -23.85
C VAL A 337 4.65 -16.76 -24.21
N PHE A 338 4.51 -17.12 -25.48
CA PHE A 338 3.44 -17.98 -25.96
C PHE A 338 3.86 -19.44 -25.78
N GLN A 339 3.11 -20.17 -24.96
CA GLN A 339 3.27 -21.60 -24.77
C GLN A 339 1.90 -22.29 -24.85
N HIS A 340 1.77 -23.24 -25.78
CA HIS A 340 0.57 -24.07 -25.91
C HIS A 340 0.93 -25.54 -25.95
N ILE A 341 0.26 -26.34 -25.11
CA ILE A 341 0.50 -27.77 -25.01
C ILE A 341 -0.75 -28.51 -25.48
N TYR A 342 -0.57 -29.43 -26.41
CA TYR A 342 -1.61 -30.35 -26.85
C TYR A 342 -1.04 -31.75 -27.01
N ALA A 343 -1.90 -32.75 -27.13
CA ALA A 343 -1.45 -34.12 -27.25
C ALA A 343 -2.30 -34.93 -28.22
N ASN A 344 -1.70 -36.00 -28.74
CA ASN A 344 -2.42 -37.07 -29.39
C ASN A 344 -2.03 -38.41 -28.74
N TYR A 345 -2.75 -39.47 -29.10
CA TYR A 345 -2.47 -40.79 -28.56
C TYR A 345 -2.70 -41.89 -29.59
N GLN A 346 -2.00 -43.01 -29.38
CA GLN A 346 -2.16 -44.24 -30.12
C GLN A 346 -2.20 -45.43 -29.16
N GLY A 347 -3.26 -46.23 -29.21
CA GLY A 347 -3.49 -47.37 -28.33
C GLY A 347 -4.73 -47.18 -27.44
N ASP A 348 -4.73 -47.81 -26.26
CA ASP A 348 -5.90 -47.80 -25.38
C ASP A 348 -5.88 -46.60 -24.43
N ARG A 349 -6.76 -45.62 -24.67
CA ARG A 349 -6.91 -44.39 -23.86
C ARG A 349 -7.08 -44.66 -22.37
N ARG A 350 -7.60 -45.84 -21.97
CA ARG A 350 -7.76 -46.20 -20.55
C ARG A 350 -6.45 -46.38 -19.80
N ALA A 351 -5.33 -46.48 -20.52
CA ALA A 351 -3.99 -46.49 -19.93
C ALA A 351 -3.52 -45.11 -19.45
N LEU A 352 -4.19 -44.02 -19.85
CA LEU A 352 -3.82 -42.65 -19.50
C LEU A 352 -4.47 -42.20 -18.19
N GLU A 353 -3.81 -41.24 -17.53
CA GLU A 353 -4.29 -40.54 -16.34
C GLU A 353 -5.11 -39.30 -16.74
N ASN A 354 -5.92 -38.75 -15.81
CA ASN A 354 -6.90 -37.70 -16.12
C ASN A 354 -6.26 -36.39 -16.63
N ASP A 355 -5.08 -36.05 -16.14
CA ASP A 355 -4.27 -34.90 -16.55
C ASP A 355 -3.81 -35.01 -18.01
N LEU A 356 -3.33 -36.18 -18.43
CA LEU A 356 -2.95 -36.45 -19.81
C LEU A 356 -4.17 -36.49 -20.74
N ILE A 357 -5.30 -36.99 -20.24
CA ILE A 357 -6.56 -37.01 -20.98
C ILE A 357 -7.03 -35.59 -21.31
N ALA A 358 -6.90 -34.64 -20.40
CA ALA A 358 -7.30 -33.25 -20.64
C ALA A 358 -6.52 -32.61 -21.81
N LEU A 359 -5.25 -33.00 -22.02
CA LEU A 359 -4.43 -32.50 -23.13
C LEU A 359 -4.86 -33.05 -24.50
N LEU A 360 -5.60 -34.16 -24.55
CA LEU A 360 -6.11 -34.75 -25.79
C LEU A 360 -7.30 -33.99 -26.36
N ASP A 361 -8.01 -33.22 -25.53
CA ASP A 361 -9.13 -32.39 -25.96
C ASP A 361 -8.65 -31.08 -26.61
N LEU A 362 -7.36 -30.75 -26.46
CA LEU A 362 -6.71 -29.60 -27.06
C LEU A 362 -6.15 -29.93 -28.44
N ARG A 363 -6.13 -28.93 -29.33
CA ARG A 363 -5.52 -29.03 -30.67
C ARG A 363 -4.44 -27.99 -30.84
N ALA A 364 -3.60 -28.18 -31.84
CA ALA A 364 -2.67 -27.15 -32.28
C ALA A 364 -3.42 -25.85 -32.60
N VAL A 365 -2.88 -24.73 -32.15
CA VAL A 365 -3.38 -23.38 -32.45
C VAL A 365 -2.37 -22.64 -33.30
N PRO A 366 -2.78 -21.66 -34.13
CA PRO A 366 -1.82 -20.82 -34.84
C PRO A 366 -0.96 -20.05 -33.83
N PHE A 367 0.32 -19.88 -34.15
CA PHE A 367 1.18 -19.00 -33.37
C PHE A 367 0.69 -17.55 -33.46
N PRO A 368 0.82 -16.76 -32.38
CA PRO A 368 0.54 -15.34 -32.44
C PRO A 368 1.48 -14.63 -33.44
N SER A 369 0.97 -13.57 -34.05
CA SER A 369 1.78 -12.71 -34.92
C SER A 369 2.86 -12.00 -34.11
N ASN A 370 3.95 -11.65 -34.78
CA ASN A 370 5.06 -10.92 -34.17
C ASN A 370 4.59 -9.60 -33.55
N GLU A 371 3.73 -8.86 -34.26
CA GLU A 371 3.13 -7.60 -33.80
C GLU A 371 2.31 -7.79 -32.51
N GLN A 372 1.48 -8.84 -32.46
CA GLN A 372 0.67 -9.13 -31.27
C GLN A 372 1.55 -9.47 -30.08
N MET A 373 2.62 -10.26 -30.27
CA MET A 373 3.52 -10.61 -29.18
C MET A 373 4.29 -9.40 -28.64
N VAL A 374 4.69 -8.46 -29.51
CA VAL A 374 5.33 -7.21 -29.10
C VAL A 374 4.35 -6.34 -28.31
N TYR A 375 3.09 -6.27 -28.74
CA TYR A 375 2.02 -5.59 -28.00
C TYR A 375 1.79 -6.22 -26.62
N ASP A 376 1.67 -7.56 -26.54
CA ASP A 376 1.45 -8.28 -25.28
C ASP A 376 2.64 -8.11 -24.31
N ALA A 377 3.87 -8.10 -24.81
CA ALA A 377 5.04 -7.74 -24.01
C ALA A 377 4.96 -6.27 -23.53
N GLY A 378 4.39 -5.39 -24.35
CA GLY A 378 4.19 -3.98 -24.08
C GLY A 378 3.26 -3.66 -22.91
N GLU A 379 2.25 -4.49 -22.65
CA GLU A 379 1.36 -4.32 -21.49
C GLU A 379 2.13 -4.43 -20.15
N ASP A 380 3.11 -5.34 -20.06
CA ASP A 380 4.00 -5.40 -18.89
C ASP A 380 4.98 -4.21 -18.84
N LEU A 381 5.42 -3.70 -20.00
CA LEU A 381 6.24 -2.46 -20.05
C LEU A 381 5.49 -1.28 -19.46
N LYS A 382 4.18 -1.17 -19.70
CA LYS A 382 3.35 -0.11 -19.12
C LYS A 382 3.37 -0.15 -17.60
N ASN A 383 3.24 -1.35 -17.00
CA ASN A 383 3.32 -1.50 -15.55
C ASN A 383 4.70 -1.14 -15.01
N ARG A 384 5.78 -1.52 -15.71
CA ARG A 384 7.15 -1.14 -15.32
C ARG A 384 7.41 0.34 -15.45
N LEU A 385 6.91 0.96 -16.51
CA LEU A 385 6.98 2.40 -16.71
C LEU A 385 6.23 3.12 -15.58
N LYS A 386 5.04 2.63 -15.20
CA LYS A 386 4.31 3.13 -14.02
C LYS A 386 5.17 3.12 -12.76
N ASP A 387 5.83 2.01 -12.48
CA ASP A 387 6.69 1.89 -11.30
C ASP A 387 7.87 2.88 -11.33
N ILE A 388 8.45 3.12 -12.50
CA ILE A 388 9.50 4.14 -12.69
C ILE A 388 8.96 5.54 -12.40
N LEU A 389 7.79 5.89 -12.95
CA LEU A 389 7.14 7.19 -12.75
C LEU A 389 6.79 7.44 -11.28
N VAL A 390 6.29 6.43 -10.56
CA VAL A 390 5.93 6.57 -9.14
C VAL A 390 7.17 6.73 -8.25
N ARG A 391 8.27 6.05 -8.59
CA ARG A 391 9.52 6.11 -7.81
C ARG A 391 10.33 7.36 -8.08
N HIS A 392 10.31 7.88 -9.31
CA HIS A 392 11.08 9.06 -9.66
C HIS A 392 10.41 10.31 -9.10
N LYS A 393 11.18 11.11 -8.37
CA LYS A 393 10.77 12.43 -7.89
C LYS A 393 11.78 13.45 -8.38
N PHE A 394 11.25 14.51 -8.98
CA PHE A 394 12.03 15.68 -9.36
C PHE A 394 12.22 16.54 -8.10
N ASN A 395 13.45 16.99 -7.87
CA ASN A 395 13.78 17.82 -6.69
C ASN A 395 13.28 19.25 -6.88
#